data_AF-A0A1V5VG06-F1
#
_entry.id   AF-A0A1V5VG06-F1
#
_cell.length_a   1.000
_cell.length_b   1.000
_cell.length_c   1.000
_cell.angle_alpha   90.00
_cell.angle_beta   90.00
_cell.angle_gamma   90.00
#
_symmetry.space_group_name_H-M   'P 1'
#
loop_
_entity.id
_entity.type
_entity.pdbx_description
1 polymer ?
#
loop_
_entity_poly.entity_id
_entity_poly.type
_entity_poly.pdbx_seq_one_letter_code
_entity_poly.pdbx_strand_id
1 'polypeptide(L)'
;MGKPETLVVMVVAGIGDLVLATPALRALRLGHPDAAIHLMTNSQALPLAKNLPYVSKVWPFPVRDIIRDRKNMLAGAATLARLRALKPDVCVNLFKVKSKAGATRMKAAFAAIGASVRVGHDSFGFGSSLTVKAPEDFFIDRHVCESMLEMAKLAGGIPDGAGPDVFWDPESELKWRGFFDELSEGGAPVVGVNPGGDRRTKRLGADKFAAAADAVARERGASVVVFGGPGEEPAAAAVCSLATHAVPASLAGKLSLSDLAYALGRTDLLITTDSGPMHIAAAAGASVVCAFGPDDPRLTRPVVPEDRSRVIKLHRDCSPCFKSDCERPSCMEDIPAEDIARAAVELLDIRRAARESAEQ
;
A
#
# COMPACT_ATOMS: atom_id res chain seq x y z
N MET A 1 -24.15 21.82 -14.40
CA MET A 1 -24.29 20.36 -14.23
C MET A 1 -24.81 20.12 -12.81
N GLY A 2 -25.79 19.23 -12.64
CA GLY A 2 -26.23 18.82 -11.30
C GLY A 2 -25.10 18.13 -10.53
N LYS A 3 -25.26 17.97 -9.21
CA LYS A 3 -24.34 17.15 -8.42
C LYS A 3 -24.39 15.71 -8.96
N PRO A 4 -23.25 15.03 -9.15
CA PRO A 4 -23.24 13.66 -9.64
C PRO A 4 -23.87 12.73 -8.59
N GLU A 5 -24.70 11.80 -9.03
CA GLU A 5 -25.34 10.80 -8.18
C GLU A 5 -24.53 9.50 -8.13
N THR A 6 -23.80 9.17 -9.20
CA THR A 6 -23.02 7.93 -9.28
C THR A 6 -21.61 8.18 -9.81
N LEU A 7 -20.61 7.73 -9.06
CA LEU A 7 -19.19 7.79 -9.44
C LEU A 7 -18.60 6.40 -9.58
N VAL A 8 -17.77 6.19 -10.60
CA VAL A 8 -16.90 5.02 -10.73
C VAL A 8 -15.45 5.46 -10.57
N VAL A 9 -14.77 4.90 -9.58
CA VAL A 9 -13.37 5.19 -9.27
C VAL A 9 -12.53 3.98 -9.63
N MET A 10 -11.48 4.17 -10.44
CA MET A 10 -10.60 3.10 -10.88
C MET A 10 -9.26 3.17 -10.14
N VAL A 11 -8.98 2.13 -9.35
CA VAL A 11 -7.69 1.89 -8.67
C VAL A 11 -7.28 0.44 -8.93
N VAL A 12 -6.91 0.14 -10.17
CA VAL A 12 -6.55 -1.23 -10.59
C VAL A 12 -5.04 -1.41 -10.54
N ALA A 13 -4.50 -1.23 -9.34
CA ALA A 13 -3.07 -1.15 -9.06
C ALA A 13 -2.70 -2.07 -7.87
N GLY A 14 -1.51 -1.94 -7.28
CA GLY A 14 -1.09 -2.79 -6.15
C GLY A 14 -1.87 -2.52 -4.87
N ILE A 15 -1.68 -3.38 -3.86
CA ILE A 15 -2.27 -3.18 -2.52
C ILE A 15 -1.80 -1.86 -1.91
N GLY A 16 -0.50 -1.51 -2.05
CA GLY A 16 0.04 -0.23 -1.59
C GLY A 16 -0.62 0.96 -2.28
N ASP A 17 -0.87 0.87 -3.60
CA ASP A 17 -1.58 1.92 -4.35
C ASP A 17 -3.02 2.13 -3.86
N LEU A 18 -3.72 1.06 -3.44
CA LEU A 18 -5.05 1.19 -2.85
C LEU A 18 -4.99 1.97 -1.52
N VAL A 19 -4.04 1.65 -0.65
CA VAL A 19 -3.86 2.38 0.63
C VAL A 19 -3.53 3.83 0.34
N LEU A 20 -2.58 4.11 -0.56
CA LEU A 20 -2.23 5.48 -0.96
C LEU A 20 -3.37 6.24 -1.65
N ALA A 21 -4.36 5.54 -2.24
CA ALA A 21 -5.54 6.15 -2.84
C ALA A 21 -6.61 6.54 -1.80
N THR A 22 -6.50 6.11 -0.54
CA THR A 22 -7.55 6.37 0.46
C THR A 22 -7.81 7.86 0.73
N PRO A 23 -6.82 8.79 0.75
CA PRO A 23 -7.13 10.22 0.86
C PRO A 23 -7.92 10.74 -0.34
N ALA A 24 -7.65 10.22 -1.54
CA ALA A 24 -8.40 10.55 -2.75
C ALA A 24 -9.85 10.02 -2.68
N LEU A 25 -10.05 8.80 -2.20
CA LEU A 25 -11.39 8.22 -1.99
C LEU A 25 -12.19 8.99 -0.94
N ARG A 26 -11.55 9.35 0.17
CA ARG A 26 -12.13 10.17 1.24
C ARG A 26 -12.50 11.56 0.71
N ALA A 27 -11.63 12.19 -0.07
CA ALA A 27 -11.91 13.47 -0.70
C ALA A 27 -13.11 13.40 -1.66
N LEU A 28 -13.24 12.33 -2.45
CA LEU A 28 -14.42 12.12 -3.31
C LEU A 28 -15.70 11.96 -2.50
N ARG A 29 -15.67 11.23 -1.37
CA ARG A 29 -16.81 11.11 -0.45
C ARG A 29 -17.19 12.47 0.14
N LEU A 30 -16.22 13.28 0.55
CA LEU A 30 -16.49 14.63 1.09
C LEU A 30 -17.06 15.59 0.04
N GLY A 31 -16.56 15.51 -1.20
CA GLY A 31 -17.08 16.31 -2.31
C GLY A 31 -18.46 15.88 -2.81
N HIS A 32 -18.77 14.58 -2.67
CA HIS A 32 -20.00 13.95 -3.15
C HIS A 32 -20.65 13.09 -2.06
N PRO A 33 -21.14 13.71 -0.96
CA PRO A 33 -21.60 12.99 0.23
C PRO A 33 -22.74 12.00 -0.06
N ASP A 34 -23.67 12.41 -0.92
CA ASP A 34 -24.89 11.66 -1.26
C ASP A 34 -24.70 10.68 -2.44
N ALA A 35 -23.54 10.71 -3.10
CA ALA A 35 -23.31 9.92 -4.30
C ALA A 35 -22.98 8.45 -3.98
N ALA A 36 -23.41 7.57 -4.88
CA ALA A 36 -22.97 6.18 -4.91
C ALA A 36 -21.56 6.09 -5.51
N ILE A 37 -20.56 5.90 -4.65
CA ILE A 37 -19.14 5.79 -5.07
C ILE A 37 -18.80 4.31 -5.25
N HIS A 38 -18.59 3.89 -6.49
CA HIS A 38 -18.22 2.54 -6.87
C HIS A 38 -16.72 2.43 -7.13
N LEU A 39 -16.01 1.64 -6.33
CA LEU A 39 -14.58 1.42 -6.49
C LEU A 39 -14.32 0.17 -7.33
N MET A 40 -13.65 0.30 -8.47
CA MET A 40 -13.13 -0.82 -9.25
C MET A 40 -11.64 -1.02 -8.95
N THR A 41 -11.30 -2.18 -8.40
CA THR A 41 -9.93 -2.53 -8.00
C THR A 41 -9.58 -3.98 -8.32
N ASN A 42 -8.33 -4.39 -8.14
CA ASN A 42 -7.89 -5.75 -8.41
C ASN A 42 -8.42 -6.75 -7.35
N SER A 43 -8.57 -8.01 -7.76
CA SER A 43 -9.06 -9.09 -6.89
C SER A 43 -8.23 -9.25 -5.60
N GLN A 44 -6.91 -8.99 -5.69
CA GLN A 44 -5.98 -9.14 -4.56
C GLN A 44 -6.20 -8.11 -3.45
N ALA A 45 -6.70 -6.91 -3.76
CA ALA A 45 -6.93 -5.88 -2.77
C ALA A 45 -8.38 -5.88 -2.22
N LEU A 46 -9.27 -6.75 -2.74
CA LEU A 46 -10.66 -6.85 -2.27
C LEU A 46 -10.81 -7.02 -0.76
N PRO A 47 -10.02 -7.87 -0.07
CA PRO A 47 -10.23 -8.07 1.37
C PRO A 47 -10.01 -6.80 2.18
N LEU A 48 -9.23 -5.84 1.65
CA LEU A 48 -9.00 -4.54 2.25
C LEU A 48 -10.04 -3.51 1.76
N ALA A 49 -10.26 -3.46 0.44
CA ALA A 49 -11.14 -2.49 -0.20
C ALA A 49 -12.57 -2.56 0.31
N LYS A 50 -13.08 -3.76 0.64
CA LYS A 50 -14.47 -3.94 1.11
C LYS A 50 -14.77 -3.23 2.43
N ASN A 51 -13.75 -2.91 3.23
CA ASN A 51 -13.88 -2.29 4.54
C ASN A 51 -13.76 -0.76 4.48
N LEU A 52 -13.55 -0.17 3.29
CA LEU A 52 -13.41 1.28 3.13
C LEU A 52 -14.76 1.98 3.33
N PRO A 53 -14.89 2.91 4.29
CA PRO A 53 -16.17 3.60 4.54
C PRO A 53 -16.50 4.64 3.46
N TYR A 54 -15.54 4.98 2.60
CA TYR A 54 -15.69 6.02 1.59
C TYR A 54 -16.46 5.55 0.35
N VAL A 55 -16.56 4.23 0.14
CA VAL A 55 -17.10 3.63 -1.09
C VAL A 55 -18.39 2.88 -0.79
N SER A 56 -19.37 3.02 -1.68
CA SER A 56 -20.67 2.35 -1.55
C SER A 56 -20.60 0.88 -1.97
N LYS A 57 -19.73 0.54 -2.94
CA LYS A 57 -19.52 -0.83 -3.40
C LYS A 57 -18.18 -1.01 -4.09
N VAL A 58 -17.55 -2.16 -3.85
CA VAL A 58 -16.30 -2.56 -4.50
C VAL A 58 -16.59 -3.57 -5.61
N TRP A 59 -15.91 -3.40 -6.74
CA TRP A 59 -16.01 -4.25 -7.92
C TRP A 59 -14.64 -4.85 -8.25
N PRO A 60 -14.49 -6.18 -8.23
CA PRO A 60 -13.26 -6.80 -8.68
C PRO A 60 -13.08 -6.68 -10.17
N PHE A 61 -11.86 -6.36 -10.57
CA PHE A 61 -11.43 -6.36 -11.95
C PHE A 61 -10.16 -7.21 -12.12
N PRO A 62 -10.27 -8.38 -12.79
CA PRO A 62 -9.23 -9.41 -12.79
C PRO A 62 -8.12 -9.13 -13.82
N VAL A 63 -7.46 -7.96 -13.78
CA VAL A 63 -6.46 -7.60 -14.82
C VAL A 63 -5.32 -8.60 -14.93
N ARG A 64 -4.77 -9.03 -13.78
CA ARG A 64 -3.67 -10.02 -13.74
C ARG A 64 -4.16 -11.41 -14.14
N ASP A 65 -5.37 -11.78 -13.75
CA ASP A 65 -5.92 -13.10 -14.04
C ASP A 65 -6.38 -13.20 -15.50
N ILE A 66 -6.79 -12.09 -16.14
CA ILE A 66 -7.05 -12.00 -17.58
C ILE A 66 -5.78 -12.23 -18.40
N ILE A 67 -4.64 -11.73 -17.92
CA ILE A 67 -3.35 -11.94 -18.58
C ILE A 67 -2.95 -13.43 -18.51
N ARG A 68 -3.28 -14.11 -17.42
CA ARG A 68 -2.98 -15.54 -17.20
C ARG A 68 -3.98 -16.48 -17.88
N ASP A 69 -5.27 -16.15 -17.83
CA ASP A 69 -6.35 -16.93 -18.41
C ASP A 69 -7.42 -16.00 -19.01
N ARG A 70 -7.58 -16.11 -20.33
CA ARG A 70 -8.56 -15.31 -21.10
C ARG A 70 -10.00 -15.58 -20.70
N LYS A 71 -10.32 -16.70 -20.02
CA LYS A 71 -11.67 -16.95 -19.48
C LYS A 71 -12.10 -15.88 -18.48
N ASN A 72 -11.15 -15.25 -17.79
CA ASN A 72 -11.42 -14.13 -16.88
C ASN A 72 -11.82 -12.83 -17.60
N MET A 73 -11.72 -12.77 -18.94
CA MET A 73 -12.22 -11.64 -19.72
C MET A 73 -13.75 -11.54 -19.64
N LEU A 74 -14.46 -12.67 -19.55
CA LEU A 74 -15.92 -12.69 -19.39
C LEU A 74 -16.32 -12.07 -18.05
N ALA A 75 -15.60 -12.38 -16.97
CA ALA A 75 -15.81 -11.77 -15.66
C ALA A 75 -15.55 -10.26 -15.70
N GLY A 76 -14.46 -9.83 -16.34
CA GLY A 76 -14.17 -8.40 -16.55
C GLY A 76 -15.27 -7.69 -17.35
N ALA A 77 -15.72 -8.28 -18.47
CA ALA A 77 -16.80 -7.74 -19.29
C ALA A 77 -18.12 -7.65 -18.52
N ALA A 78 -18.45 -8.67 -17.71
CA ALA A 78 -19.63 -8.67 -16.86
C ALA A 78 -19.55 -7.55 -15.80
N THR A 79 -18.39 -7.32 -15.18
CA THR A 79 -18.19 -6.18 -14.27
C THR A 79 -18.42 -4.85 -14.99
N LEU A 80 -17.86 -4.64 -16.19
CA LEU A 80 -18.05 -3.41 -16.97
C LEU A 80 -19.52 -3.20 -17.37
N ALA A 81 -20.22 -4.26 -17.79
CA ALA A 81 -21.64 -4.19 -18.13
C ALA A 81 -22.51 -3.82 -16.91
N ARG A 82 -22.21 -4.38 -15.74
CA ARG A 82 -22.88 -4.02 -14.47
C ARG A 82 -22.61 -2.57 -14.08
N LEU A 83 -21.38 -2.08 -14.23
CA LEU A 83 -21.03 -0.68 -13.99
C LEU A 83 -21.76 0.25 -14.96
N ARG A 84 -21.85 -0.11 -16.25
CA ARG A 84 -22.62 0.64 -17.25
C ARG A 84 -24.10 0.76 -16.89
N ALA A 85 -24.70 -0.31 -16.36
CA ALA A 85 -26.11 -0.33 -15.97
C ALA A 85 -26.44 0.68 -14.86
N LEU A 86 -25.44 1.11 -14.08
CA LEU A 86 -25.57 2.17 -13.07
C LEU A 86 -25.68 3.57 -13.68
N LYS A 87 -25.40 3.72 -14.99
CA LYS A 87 -25.37 5.01 -15.71
C LYS A 87 -24.53 6.08 -14.97
N PRO A 88 -23.25 5.80 -14.67
CA PRO A 88 -22.44 6.68 -13.84
C PRO A 88 -22.27 8.06 -14.46
N ASP A 89 -22.34 9.10 -13.63
CA ASP A 89 -22.11 10.48 -14.05
C ASP A 89 -20.63 10.73 -14.30
N VAL A 90 -19.78 10.23 -13.40
CA VAL A 90 -18.33 10.44 -13.42
C VAL A 90 -17.61 9.10 -13.37
N CYS A 91 -16.61 8.93 -14.24
CA CYS A 91 -15.62 7.86 -14.14
C CYS A 91 -14.22 8.47 -14.03
N VAL A 92 -13.49 8.16 -12.96
CA VAL A 92 -12.16 8.71 -12.68
C VAL A 92 -11.10 7.62 -12.56
N ASN A 93 -9.97 7.83 -13.23
CA ASN A 93 -8.79 6.96 -13.14
C ASN A 93 -7.74 7.57 -12.21
N LEU A 94 -7.54 6.97 -11.04
CA LEU A 94 -6.58 7.48 -10.04
C LEU A 94 -5.16 6.93 -10.22
N PHE A 95 -4.94 5.88 -11.03
CA PHE A 95 -3.62 5.26 -11.13
C PHE A 95 -2.88 5.60 -12.43
N LYS A 96 -1.55 5.56 -12.37
CA LYS A 96 -0.68 5.82 -13.52
C LYS A 96 -0.82 4.73 -14.58
N VAL A 97 -1.12 5.13 -15.81
CA VAL A 97 -1.08 4.26 -16.98
C VAL A 97 0.38 4.19 -17.44
N LYS A 98 0.96 2.99 -17.45
CA LYS A 98 2.41 2.78 -17.68
C LYS A 98 2.80 2.35 -19.10
N SER A 99 1.82 2.16 -20.00
CA SER A 99 2.09 1.70 -21.37
C SER A 99 0.97 2.04 -22.34
N LYS A 100 1.29 2.06 -23.64
CA LYS A 100 0.31 2.19 -24.74
C LYS A 100 -0.80 1.14 -24.66
N ALA A 101 -0.45 -0.12 -24.40
CA ALA A 101 -1.44 -1.19 -24.24
C ALA A 101 -2.34 -0.97 -23.02
N GLY A 102 -1.80 -0.42 -21.92
CA GLY A 102 -2.59 0.00 -20.76
C GLY A 102 -3.57 1.11 -21.11
N ALA A 103 -3.12 2.13 -21.86
CA ALA A 103 -3.97 3.23 -22.30
C ALA A 103 -5.12 2.75 -23.20
N THR A 104 -4.85 1.86 -24.17
CA THR A 104 -5.89 1.28 -25.02
C THR A 104 -6.95 0.53 -24.21
N ARG A 105 -6.54 -0.30 -23.24
CA ARG A 105 -7.47 -1.00 -22.35
C ARG A 105 -8.28 -0.03 -21.49
N MET A 106 -7.64 1.05 -21.02
CA MET A 106 -8.30 2.08 -20.23
C MET A 106 -9.38 2.82 -21.05
N LYS A 107 -9.07 3.20 -22.29
CA LYS A 107 -10.06 3.77 -23.23
C LYS A 107 -11.26 2.86 -23.42
N ALA A 108 -11.01 1.57 -23.65
CA ALA A 108 -12.07 0.59 -23.83
C ALA A 108 -12.93 0.43 -22.57
N ALA A 109 -12.32 0.39 -21.38
CA ALA A 109 -13.05 0.31 -20.12
C ALA A 109 -13.92 1.55 -19.88
N PHE A 110 -13.38 2.75 -20.09
CA PHE A 110 -14.12 4.01 -19.97
C PHE A 110 -15.29 4.09 -20.96
N ALA A 111 -15.08 3.66 -22.21
CA ALA A 111 -16.14 3.60 -23.22
C ALA A 111 -17.24 2.58 -22.85
N ALA A 112 -16.86 1.42 -22.32
CA ALA A 112 -17.80 0.39 -21.88
C ALA A 112 -18.64 0.88 -20.69
N ILE A 113 -18.01 1.50 -19.67
CA ILE A 113 -18.69 2.10 -18.51
C ILE A 113 -19.65 3.20 -18.95
N GLY A 114 -19.25 4.03 -19.92
CA GLY A 114 -20.14 5.00 -20.57
C GLY A 114 -20.50 6.21 -19.70
N ALA A 115 -19.59 6.65 -18.83
CA ALA A 115 -19.83 7.83 -17.99
C ALA A 115 -19.81 9.15 -18.78
N SER A 116 -20.64 10.09 -18.36
CA SER A 116 -20.80 11.43 -18.96
C SER A 116 -19.51 12.25 -18.81
N VAL A 117 -18.92 12.24 -17.62
CA VAL A 117 -17.66 12.91 -17.30
C VAL A 117 -16.57 11.86 -17.07
N ARG A 118 -15.47 11.98 -17.82
CA ARG A 118 -14.34 11.05 -17.75
C ARG A 118 -13.10 11.82 -17.32
N VAL A 119 -12.54 11.46 -16.17
CA VAL A 119 -11.43 12.16 -15.52
C VAL A 119 -10.19 11.25 -15.50
N GLY A 120 -9.04 11.78 -15.91
CA GLY A 120 -7.79 11.02 -15.94
C GLY A 120 -6.62 11.86 -16.44
N HIS A 121 -5.49 11.20 -16.71
CA HIS A 121 -4.29 11.84 -17.25
C HIS A 121 -3.99 11.39 -18.68
N ASP A 122 -3.33 12.24 -19.45
CA ASP A 122 -3.03 11.99 -20.86
C ASP A 122 -1.72 11.25 -21.09
N SER A 123 -1.59 10.07 -20.52
CA SER A 123 -0.48 9.19 -20.89
C SER A 123 -0.81 8.37 -22.13
N PHE A 124 0.15 8.29 -23.07
CA PHE A 124 0.07 7.43 -24.24
C PHE A 124 -1.21 7.62 -25.09
N GLY A 125 -1.68 8.87 -25.17
CA GLY A 125 -2.88 9.26 -25.92
C GLY A 125 -4.21 8.92 -25.25
N PHE A 126 -4.24 8.47 -23.99
CA PHE A 126 -5.48 8.20 -23.24
C PHE A 126 -6.41 9.43 -23.17
N GLY A 127 -5.84 10.63 -23.13
CA GLY A 127 -6.53 11.90 -23.00
C GLY A 127 -7.57 12.18 -24.08
N SER A 128 -7.47 11.58 -25.26
CA SER A 128 -8.48 11.72 -26.32
C SER A 128 -9.86 11.18 -25.94
N SER A 129 -9.95 10.37 -24.89
CA SER A 129 -11.21 9.84 -24.37
C SER A 129 -11.72 10.59 -23.15
N LEU A 130 -10.98 11.57 -22.62
CA LEU A 130 -11.29 12.24 -21.36
C LEU A 130 -12.11 13.52 -21.57
N THR A 131 -13.00 13.79 -20.62
CA THR A 131 -13.72 15.07 -20.51
C THR A 131 -12.88 16.08 -19.71
N VAL A 132 -12.26 15.61 -18.62
CA VAL A 132 -11.34 16.38 -17.78
C VAL A 132 -9.98 15.69 -17.82
N LYS A 133 -8.96 16.42 -18.27
CA LYS A 133 -7.66 15.87 -18.66
C LYS A 133 -6.54 16.52 -17.86
N ALA A 134 -5.86 15.74 -17.04
CA ALA A 134 -4.57 16.07 -16.48
C ALA A 134 -3.44 15.84 -17.51
N PRO A 135 -2.32 16.58 -17.44
CA PRO A 135 -1.19 16.44 -18.36
C PRO A 135 -0.49 15.07 -18.24
N GLU A 136 0.37 14.74 -19.21
CA GLU A 136 1.09 13.46 -19.25
C GLU A 136 2.09 13.31 -18.08
N ASP A 137 2.68 14.42 -17.65
CA ASP A 137 3.66 14.50 -16.57
C ASP A 137 3.02 14.55 -15.17
N PHE A 138 1.71 14.32 -15.05
CA PHE A 138 0.97 14.49 -13.81
C PHE A 138 1.48 13.65 -12.63
N PHE A 139 2.10 12.50 -12.92
CA PHE A 139 2.71 11.59 -11.93
C PHE A 139 4.26 11.66 -11.93
N ILE A 140 4.87 12.70 -12.51
CA ILE A 140 6.32 12.88 -12.55
C ILE A 140 6.75 13.75 -11.36
N ASP A 141 7.83 13.34 -10.68
CA ASP A 141 8.42 14.02 -9.51
C ASP A 141 7.43 14.37 -8.39
N ARG A 142 6.34 13.59 -8.28
CA ARG A 142 5.32 13.72 -7.22
C ARG A 142 5.10 12.41 -6.53
N HIS A 143 4.74 12.49 -5.26
CA HIS A 143 4.31 11.31 -4.53
C HIS A 143 3.01 10.77 -5.14
N VAL A 144 2.88 9.45 -5.22
CA VAL A 144 1.71 8.80 -5.86
C VAL A 144 0.41 9.15 -5.12
N CYS A 145 0.45 9.22 -3.79
CA CYS A 145 -0.69 9.65 -2.96
C CYS A 145 -1.17 11.06 -3.31
N GLU A 146 -0.25 12.02 -3.44
CA GLU A 146 -0.57 13.41 -3.80
C GLU A 146 -1.16 13.47 -5.21
N SER A 147 -0.59 12.72 -6.16
CA SER A 147 -1.11 12.64 -7.53
C SER A 147 -2.54 12.08 -7.55
N MET A 148 -2.82 11.02 -6.79
CA MET A 148 -4.16 10.46 -6.66
C MET A 148 -5.15 11.47 -6.05
N LEU A 149 -4.73 12.22 -5.02
CA LEU A 149 -5.56 13.25 -4.38
C LEU A 149 -5.87 14.41 -5.34
N GLU A 150 -4.88 14.89 -6.10
CA GLU A 150 -5.08 15.94 -7.10
C GLU A 150 -6.01 15.47 -8.23
N MET A 151 -5.93 14.20 -8.63
CA MET A 151 -6.87 13.63 -9.60
C MET A 151 -8.30 13.56 -9.05
N ALA A 152 -8.47 13.23 -7.77
CA ALA A 152 -9.77 13.26 -7.11
C ALA A 152 -10.36 14.68 -7.05
N LYS A 153 -9.54 15.72 -6.82
CA LYS A 153 -9.98 17.12 -6.88
C LYS A 153 -10.51 17.49 -8.26
N LEU A 154 -9.89 17.03 -9.34
CA LEU A 154 -10.39 17.22 -10.71
C LEU A 154 -11.74 16.52 -10.96
N ALA A 155 -12.06 15.49 -10.18
CA ALA A 155 -13.36 14.82 -10.16
C ALA A 155 -14.33 15.38 -9.11
N GLY A 156 -14.03 16.55 -8.53
CA GLY A 156 -14.89 17.26 -7.57
C GLY A 156 -14.70 16.86 -6.10
N GLY A 157 -13.62 16.13 -5.77
CA GLY A 157 -13.29 15.78 -4.38
C GLY A 157 -12.79 16.98 -3.56
N ILE A 158 -13.07 16.96 -2.26
CA ILE A 158 -12.66 17.99 -1.29
C ILE A 158 -11.65 17.38 -0.31
N PRO A 159 -10.37 17.80 -0.31
CA PRO A 159 -9.36 17.25 0.59
C PRO A 159 -9.59 17.71 2.04
N ASP A 160 -9.18 16.89 2.99
CA ASP A 160 -9.23 17.19 4.44
C ASP A 160 -7.83 17.31 5.09
N GLY A 161 -6.77 17.09 4.31
CA GLY A 161 -5.38 17.16 4.78
C GLY A 161 -4.91 15.94 5.57
N ALA A 162 -5.77 14.93 5.81
CA ALA A 162 -5.38 13.73 6.52
C ALA A 162 -4.60 12.74 5.62
N GLY A 163 -3.75 11.93 6.23
CA GLY A 163 -2.95 10.91 5.55
C GLY A 163 -3.78 9.70 5.07
N PRO A 164 -3.11 8.68 4.51
CA PRO A 164 -3.74 7.41 4.16
C PRO A 164 -4.33 6.68 5.36
N ASP A 165 -5.46 6.02 5.14
CA ASP A 165 -6.11 5.14 6.11
C ASP A 165 -5.99 3.68 5.68
N VAL A 166 -6.20 2.79 6.65
CA VAL A 166 -6.45 1.39 6.38
C VAL A 166 -7.53 0.86 7.31
N PHE A 167 -8.38 -0.01 6.78
CA PHE A 167 -9.49 -0.63 7.50
C PHE A 167 -9.44 -2.13 7.34
N TRP A 168 -9.79 -2.85 8.39
CA TRP A 168 -9.85 -4.31 8.43
C TRP A 168 -11.26 -4.76 8.79
N ASP A 169 -11.51 -6.04 8.53
CA ASP A 169 -12.70 -6.74 8.95
C ASP A 169 -12.71 -6.88 10.49
N PRO A 170 -13.80 -6.55 11.21
CA PRO A 170 -13.90 -6.77 12.65
C PRO A 170 -13.60 -8.21 13.08
N GLU A 171 -13.84 -9.21 12.22
CA GLU A 171 -13.47 -10.61 12.50
C GLU A 171 -11.95 -10.79 12.63
N SER A 172 -11.14 -9.99 11.92
CA SER A 172 -9.67 -10.01 12.06
C SER A 172 -9.24 -9.63 13.47
N GLU A 173 -9.92 -8.69 14.12
CA GLU A 173 -9.64 -8.31 15.50
C GLU A 173 -9.98 -9.44 16.47
N LEU A 174 -11.18 -10.03 16.36
CA LEU A 174 -11.60 -11.15 17.21
C LEU A 174 -10.63 -12.33 17.14
N LYS A 175 -10.08 -12.59 15.95
CA LYS A 175 -9.15 -13.69 15.70
C LYS A 175 -7.75 -13.45 16.29
N TRP A 176 -7.24 -12.23 16.23
CA TRP A 176 -5.82 -11.96 16.48
C TRP A 176 -5.53 -11.09 17.71
N ARG A 177 -6.54 -10.47 18.33
CA ARG A 177 -6.35 -9.61 19.50
C ARG A 177 -5.58 -10.30 20.62
N GLY A 178 -6.00 -11.50 21.04
CA GLY A 178 -5.32 -12.24 22.12
C GLY A 178 -3.83 -12.46 21.86
N PHE A 179 -3.47 -12.85 20.62
CA PHE A 179 -2.07 -13.04 20.23
C PHE A 179 -1.24 -11.76 20.36
N PHE A 180 -1.76 -10.60 19.95
CA PHE A 180 -1.02 -9.34 20.06
C PHE A 180 -1.03 -8.74 21.47
N ASP A 181 -2.05 -9.05 22.28
CA ASP A 181 -2.10 -8.64 23.68
C ASP A 181 -1.06 -9.40 24.51
N GLU A 182 -0.87 -10.70 24.26
CA GLU A 182 0.22 -11.50 24.86
C GLU A 182 1.61 -10.94 24.49
N LEU A 183 1.82 -10.52 23.24
CA LEU A 183 3.10 -9.96 22.81
C LEU A 183 3.41 -8.59 23.41
N SER A 184 2.39 -7.83 23.79
CA SER A 184 2.53 -6.49 24.40
C SER A 184 2.40 -6.51 25.92
N GLU A 185 2.34 -7.71 26.52
CA GLU A 185 2.26 -7.88 27.97
C GLU A 185 3.46 -7.20 28.67
N GLY A 186 3.20 -6.57 29.81
CA GLY A 186 4.22 -5.80 30.53
C GLY A 186 4.68 -4.52 29.82
N GLY A 187 3.98 -4.09 28.75
CA GLY A 187 4.32 -2.88 27.99
C GLY A 187 5.45 -3.08 26.98
N ALA A 188 5.78 -4.33 26.63
CA ALA A 188 6.79 -4.64 25.63
C ALA A 188 6.38 -4.07 24.26
N PRO A 189 7.26 -3.33 23.55
CA PRO A 189 6.96 -2.84 22.22
C PRO A 189 6.88 -4.01 21.23
N VAL A 190 5.88 -3.98 20.34
CA VAL A 190 5.69 -5.03 19.33
C VAL A 190 6.29 -4.59 18.01
N VAL A 191 7.31 -5.31 17.53
CA VAL A 191 8.01 -5.01 16.27
C VAL A 191 7.66 -6.05 15.21
N GLY A 192 7.10 -5.55 14.11
CA GLY A 192 6.89 -6.32 12.89
C GLY A 192 8.14 -6.37 12.02
N VAL A 193 8.40 -7.52 11.42
CA VAL A 193 9.41 -7.70 10.37
C VAL A 193 8.74 -8.30 9.14
N ASN A 194 8.83 -7.63 8.00
CA ASN A 194 8.30 -8.13 6.73
C ASN A 194 9.44 -8.27 5.71
N PRO A 195 10.03 -9.47 5.54
CA PRO A 195 11.08 -9.72 4.56
C PRO A 195 10.56 -9.88 3.13
N GLY A 196 9.24 -9.89 2.97
CA GLY A 196 8.56 -10.06 1.67
C GLY A 196 8.90 -8.98 0.66
N GLY A 197 8.69 -9.29 -0.61
CA GLY A 197 9.02 -8.42 -1.73
C GLY A 197 8.68 -9.05 -3.09
N ASP A 198 7.94 -8.28 -3.90
CA ASP A 198 7.42 -8.72 -5.21
C ASP A 198 8.50 -8.90 -6.28
N ARG A 199 9.66 -8.24 -6.11
CA ARG A 199 10.81 -8.28 -7.02
C ARG A 199 12.07 -8.70 -6.28
N ARG A 200 12.85 -9.59 -6.90
CA ARG A 200 14.17 -9.99 -6.38
C ARG A 200 15.06 -8.78 -6.08
N THR A 201 15.05 -7.77 -6.95
CA THR A 201 15.86 -6.54 -6.83
C THR A 201 15.46 -5.64 -5.66
N LYS A 202 14.31 -5.89 -5.02
CA LYS A 202 13.83 -5.17 -3.83
C LYS A 202 14.03 -5.94 -2.53
N ARG A 203 14.44 -7.21 -2.58
CA ARG A 203 14.56 -8.05 -1.38
C ARG A 203 15.82 -7.67 -0.62
N LEU A 204 15.67 -7.50 0.68
CA LEU A 204 16.76 -7.35 1.62
C LEU A 204 17.14 -8.74 2.18
N GLY A 205 18.41 -8.94 2.53
CA GLY A 205 18.89 -10.19 3.13
C GLY A 205 18.24 -10.50 4.48
N ALA A 206 17.93 -11.78 4.72
CA ALA A 206 17.29 -12.25 5.95
C ALA A 206 18.18 -12.02 7.19
N ASP A 207 19.50 -12.08 7.01
CA ASP A 207 20.52 -11.75 8.01
C ASP A 207 20.36 -10.33 8.56
N LYS A 208 20.01 -9.37 7.69
CA LYS A 208 19.84 -7.97 8.08
C LYS A 208 18.56 -7.74 8.87
N PHE A 209 17.49 -8.42 8.49
CA PHE A 209 16.24 -8.42 9.25
C PHE A 209 16.43 -9.08 10.62
N ALA A 210 17.12 -10.21 10.68
CA ALA A 210 17.43 -10.90 11.92
C ALA A 210 18.29 -10.03 12.86
N ALA A 211 19.33 -9.37 12.34
CA ALA A 211 20.15 -8.45 13.12
C ALA A 211 19.35 -7.27 13.67
N ALA A 212 18.43 -6.70 12.88
CA ALA A 212 17.56 -5.62 13.34
C ALA A 212 16.54 -6.10 14.38
N ALA A 213 15.98 -7.30 14.21
CA ALA A 213 15.10 -7.95 15.20
C ALA A 213 15.83 -8.20 16.53
N ASP A 214 17.06 -8.71 16.48
CA ASP A 214 17.89 -8.94 17.66
C ASP A 214 18.21 -7.64 18.38
N ALA A 215 18.51 -6.55 17.64
CA ALA A 215 18.79 -5.25 18.24
C ALA A 215 17.60 -4.69 19.02
N VAL A 216 16.40 -4.66 18.42
CA VAL A 216 15.20 -4.13 19.11
C VAL A 216 14.79 -5.01 20.30
N ALA A 217 14.93 -6.33 20.18
CA ALA A 217 14.65 -7.26 21.28
C ALA A 217 15.63 -7.03 22.45
N ARG A 218 16.93 -6.97 22.15
CA ARG A 218 17.98 -6.79 23.15
C ARG A 218 17.92 -5.45 23.85
N GLU A 219 17.72 -4.38 23.09
CA GLU A 219 17.88 -3.02 23.59
C GLU A 219 16.60 -2.45 24.18
N ARG A 220 15.43 -2.94 23.75
CA ARG A 220 14.12 -2.43 24.17
C ARG A 220 13.16 -3.48 24.70
N GLY A 221 13.59 -4.74 24.82
CA GLY A 221 12.72 -5.83 25.24
C GLY A 221 11.58 -6.07 24.27
N ALA A 222 11.77 -5.75 22.98
CA ALA A 222 10.72 -5.81 21.99
C ALA A 222 10.31 -7.26 21.65
N SER A 223 9.01 -7.50 21.58
CA SER A 223 8.44 -8.72 21.03
C SER A 223 8.46 -8.64 19.50
N VAL A 224 9.00 -9.65 18.83
CA VAL A 224 9.16 -9.65 17.36
C VAL A 224 8.19 -10.60 16.67
N VAL A 225 7.50 -10.09 15.64
CA VAL A 225 6.61 -10.88 14.77
C VAL A 225 7.09 -10.79 13.33
N VAL A 226 7.21 -11.93 12.65
CA VAL A 226 7.60 -11.99 11.23
C VAL A 226 6.37 -12.22 10.35
N PHE A 227 6.16 -11.33 9.40
CA PHE A 227 5.08 -11.38 8.42
C PHE A 227 5.56 -11.93 7.07
N GLY A 228 4.61 -12.27 6.20
CA GLY A 228 4.87 -12.70 4.84
C GLY A 228 3.59 -13.19 4.17
N GLY A 229 3.45 -12.93 2.88
CA GLY A 229 2.36 -13.47 2.08
C GLY A 229 2.55 -14.96 1.76
N PRO A 230 1.56 -15.59 1.09
CA PRO A 230 1.70 -16.94 0.57
C PRO A 230 2.92 -17.07 -0.35
N GLY A 231 3.79 -18.04 -0.09
CA GLY A 231 5.05 -18.26 -0.82
C GLY A 231 6.26 -17.49 -0.25
N GLU A 232 6.08 -16.66 0.77
CA GLU A 232 7.15 -15.93 1.46
C GLU A 232 7.57 -16.60 2.79
N GLU A 233 7.00 -17.76 3.11
CA GLU A 233 7.32 -18.55 4.31
C GLU A 233 8.82 -18.91 4.41
N PRO A 234 9.53 -19.27 3.32
CA PRO A 234 10.97 -19.54 3.39
C PRO A 234 11.78 -18.31 3.80
N ALA A 235 11.40 -17.11 3.35
CA ALA A 235 12.09 -15.87 3.72
C ALA A 235 11.86 -15.54 5.20
N ALA A 236 10.61 -15.70 5.68
CA ALA A 236 10.29 -15.51 7.08
C ALA A 236 11.00 -16.54 7.99
N ALA A 237 11.05 -17.80 7.57
CA ALA A 237 11.76 -18.86 8.29
C ALA A 237 13.27 -18.58 8.38
N ALA A 238 13.89 -18.06 7.30
CA ALA A 238 15.29 -17.67 7.31
C ALA A 238 15.57 -16.58 8.36
N VAL A 239 14.73 -15.55 8.45
CA VAL A 239 14.84 -14.51 9.49
C VAL A 239 14.76 -15.13 10.88
N CYS A 240 13.77 -15.99 11.13
CA CYS A 240 13.60 -16.66 12.43
C CYS A 240 14.81 -17.53 12.80
N SER A 241 15.44 -18.20 11.82
CA SER A 241 16.60 -19.06 12.06
C SER A 241 17.91 -18.31 12.31
N LEU A 242 18.03 -17.08 11.80
CA LEU A 242 19.23 -16.26 11.91
C LEU A 242 19.20 -15.33 13.12
N ALA A 243 18.01 -15.06 13.68
CA ALA A 243 17.88 -14.32 14.94
C ALA A 243 18.46 -15.15 16.09
N THR A 244 19.28 -14.51 16.92
CA THR A 244 20.00 -15.16 18.02
C THR A 244 19.56 -14.68 19.40
N HIS A 245 18.87 -13.54 19.45
CA HIS A 245 18.39 -12.91 20.68
C HIS A 245 16.88 -12.78 20.69
N ALA A 246 16.29 -12.31 19.59
CA ALA A 246 14.84 -12.36 19.43
C ALA A 246 14.38 -13.81 19.29
N VAL A 247 13.15 -14.10 19.75
CA VAL A 247 12.44 -15.36 19.46
C VAL A 247 11.21 -15.03 18.61
N PRO A 248 11.36 -14.80 17.30
CA PRO A 248 10.30 -14.22 16.50
C PRO A 248 9.15 -15.21 16.27
N ALA A 249 7.92 -14.74 16.45
CA ALA A 249 6.74 -15.50 16.04
C ALA A 249 6.45 -15.28 14.55
N SER A 250 6.49 -16.34 13.73
CA SER A 250 6.18 -16.23 12.30
C SER A 250 4.68 -16.42 12.01
N LEU A 251 4.10 -15.40 11.38
CA LEU A 251 2.75 -15.39 10.82
C LEU A 251 2.73 -15.45 9.27
N ALA A 252 3.88 -15.70 8.65
CA ALA A 252 3.98 -15.80 7.19
C ALA A 252 3.05 -16.89 6.63
N GLY A 253 2.29 -16.55 5.59
CA GLY A 253 1.31 -17.45 4.96
C GLY A 253 0.04 -17.73 5.79
N LYS A 254 -0.05 -17.22 7.03
CA LYS A 254 -1.18 -17.48 7.96
C LYS A 254 -2.24 -16.37 7.96
N LEU A 255 -1.90 -15.19 7.43
CA LEU A 255 -2.75 -14.00 7.47
C LEU A 255 -3.50 -13.80 6.15
N SER A 256 -4.79 -13.51 6.25
CA SER A 256 -5.51 -12.83 5.17
C SER A 256 -4.98 -11.40 5.03
N LEU A 257 -5.28 -10.72 3.91
CA LEU A 257 -4.87 -9.31 3.77
C LEU A 257 -5.56 -8.39 4.80
N SER A 258 -6.79 -8.72 5.20
CA SER A 258 -7.48 -8.02 6.29
C SER A 258 -6.81 -8.27 7.64
N ASP A 259 -6.43 -9.53 7.90
CA ASP A 259 -5.73 -9.91 9.13
C ASP A 259 -4.37 -9.20 9.23
N LEU A 260 -3.66 -9.07 8.10
CA LEU A 260 -2.40 -8.33 8.04
C LEU A 260 -2.59 -6.85 8.39
N ALA A 261 -3.67 -6.21 7.92
CA ALA A 261 -3.94 -4.81 8.25
C ALA A 261 -4.18 -4.62 9.75
N TYR A 262 -4.98 -5.50 10.37
CA TYR A 262 -5.16 -5.50 11.82
C TYR A 262 -3.83 -5.75 12.55
N ALA A 263 -3.10 -6.79 12.17
CA ALA A 263 -1.84 -7.18 12.78
C ALA A 263 -0.81 -6.05 12.74
N LEU A 264 -0.67 -5.36 11.60
CA LEU A 264 0.23 -4.21 11.48
C LEU A 264 -0.23 -3.02 12.33
N GLY A 265 -1.53 -2.82 12.53
CA GLY A 265 -2.08 -1.84 13.48
C GLY A 265 -1.78 -2.15 14.95
N ARG A 266 -1.40 -3.39 15.26
CA ARG A 266 -0.95 -3.81 16.59
C ARG A 266 0.58 -3.76 16.76
N THR A 267 1.32 -3.33 15.73
CA THR A 267 2.76 -3.11 15.83
C THR A 267 3.09 -1.65 16.17
N ASP A 268 4.16 -1.46 16.95
CA ASP A 268 4.76 -0.16 17.22
C ASP A 268 5.67 0.29 16.09
N LEU A 269 6.34 -0.66 15.47
CA LEU A 269 7.28 -0.46 14.38
C LEU A 269 7.19 -1.62 13.38
N LEU A 270 7.22 -1.32 12.09
CA LEU A 270 7.48 -2.29 11.02
C LEU A 270 8.85 -2.05 10.40
N ILE A 271 9.67 -3.11 10.33
CA ILE A 271 10.91 -3.17 9.56
C ILE A 271 10.64 -3.93 8.25
N THR A 272 10.80 -3.28 7.10
CA THR A 272 10.36 -3.84 5.81
C THR A 272 11.15 -3.29 4.61
N THR A 273 10.76 -3.71 3.41
CA THR A 273 11.16 -3.11 2.12
C THR A 273 9.99 -2.37 1.47
N ASP A 274 10.28 -1.64 0.38
CA ASP A 274 9.28 -0.97 -0.47
C ASP A 274 8.25 -1.95 -1.08
N SER A 275 7.16 -2.16 -0.34
CA SER A 275 6.12 -3.17 -0.59
C SER A 275 4.76 -2.74 -0.01
N GLY A 276 3.67 -3.43 -0.38
CA GLY A 276 2.33 -3.14 0.14
C GLY A 276 2.22 -3.07 1.68
N PRO A 277 2.79 -4.03 2.44
CA PRO A 277 2.79 -4.01 3.91
C PRO A 277 3.37 -2.72 4.53
N MET A 278 4.36 -2.09 3.88
CA MET A 278 4.92 -0.81 4.31
C MET A 278 3.85 0.29 4.41
N HIS A 279 3.03 0.42 3.37
CA HIS A 279 1.95 1.41 3.33
C HIS A 279 0.83 1.09 4.31
N ILE A 280 0.49 -0.20 4.44
CA ILE A 280 -0.53 -0.65 5.40
C ILE A 280 -0.09 -0.28 6.83
N ALA A 281 1.14 -0.60 7.23
CA ALA A 281 1.62 -0.30 8.59
C ALA A 281 1.65 1.21 8.88
N ALA A 282 2.12 2.00 7.92
CA ALA A 282 2.15 3.46 8.02
C ALA A 282 0.74 4.04 8.27
N ALA A 283 -0.24 3.59 7.47
CA ALA A 283 -1.64 3.98 7.57
C ALA A 283 -2.31 3.44 8.85
N ALA A 284 -1.89 2.28 9.34
CA ALA A 284 -2.41 1.66 10.57
C ALA A 284 -1.87 2.29 11.87
N GLY A 285 -0.91 3.23 11.78
CA GLY A 285 -0.38 3.93 12.94
C GLY A 285 0.99 3.46 13.43
N ALA A 286 1.58 2.43 12.82
CA ALA A 286 2.93 1.98 13.15
C ALA A 286 3.97 3.00 12.68
N SER A 287 5.13 3.03 13.35
CA SER A 287 6.34 3.61 12.78
C SER A 287 6.90 2.66 11.71
N VAL A 288 7.72 3.15 10.78
CA VAL A 288 8.24 2.31 9.67
C VAL A 288 9.72 2.56 9.39
N VAL A 289 10.55 1.52 9.51
CA VAL A 289 11.87 1.48 8.87
C VAL A 289 11.73 0.73 7.55
N CYS A 290 12.05 1.39 6.44
CA CYS A 290 11.92 0.80 5.12
C CYS A 290 13.20 0.94 4.29
N ALA A 291 13.70 -0.19 3.79
CA ALA A 291 14.81 -0.24 2.84
C ALA A 291 14.31 -0.05 1.39
N PHE A 292 14.95 0.86 0.67
CA PHE A 292 14.71 1.12 -0.74
C PHE A 292 15.97 0.84 -1.57
N GLY A 293 15.79 0.15 -2.70
CA GLY A 293 16.87 -0.18 -3.63
C GLY A 293 16.69 0.49 -4.99
N PRO A 294 16.07 -0.21 -5.97
CA PRO A 294 16.00 0.25 -7.36
C PRO A 294 14.96 1.35 -7.60
N ASP A 295 13.97 1.49 -6.71
CA ASP A 295 12.86 2.44 -6.85
C ASP A 295 13.18 3.75 -6.12
N ASP A 296 12.48 4.83 -6.49
CA ASP A 296 12.66 6.16 -5.91
C ASP A 296 11.71 6.39 -4.72
N PRO A 297 12.22 6.58 -3.49
CA PRO A 297 11.39 6.88 -2.31
C PRO A 297 10.54 8.14 -2.46
N ARG A 298 10.92 9.11 -3.30
CA ARG A 298 10.11 10.32 -3.53
C ARG A 298 8.71 9.99 -4.07
N LEU A 299 8.55 8.83 -4.72
CA LEU A 299 7.30 8.42 -5.33
C LEU A 299 6.38 7.64 -4.38
N THR A 300 6.94 6.82 -3.48
CA THR A 300 6.19 5.84 -2.69
C THR A 300 6.69 5.64 -1.26
N ARG A 301 7.45 6.58 -0.67
CA ARG A 301 7.79 6.51 0.76
C ARG A 301 6.52 6.45 1.64
N PRO A 302 6.61 5.93 2.88
CA PRO A 302 5.51 6.02 3.84
C PRO A 302 4.99 7.47 3.98
N VAL A 303 3.67 7.64 3.99
CA VAL A 303 3.03 8.95 4.20
C VAL A 303 2.68 9.09 5.67
N VAL A 304 3.69 9.40 6.47
CA VAL A 304 3.60 9.65 7.92
C VAL A 304 4.52 10.81 8.27
N PRO A 305 4.34 11.44 9.44
CA PRO A 305 5.31 12.39 9.98
C PRO A 305 6.74 11.83 9.97
N GLU A 306 7.74 12.72 9.87
CA GLU A 306 9.15 12.34 9.74
C GLU A 306 9.65 11.53 10.94
N ASP A 307 9.15 11.82 12.14
CA ASP A 307 9.46 11.09 13.37
C ASP A 307 8.84 9.68 13.46
N ARG A 308 8.01 9.28 12.47
CA ARG A 308 7.39 7.97 12.36
C ARG A 308 7.93 7.12 11.21
N SER A 309 8.90 7.61 10.43
CA SER A 309 9.52 6.77 9.40
C SER A 309 11.00 7.04 9.17
N ARG A 310 11.72 5.99 8.76
CA ARG A 310 13.12 6.06 8.31
C ARG A 310 13.25 5.29 7.01
N VAL A 311 13.57 6.03 5.94
CA VAL A 311 13.90 5.45 4.63
C VAL A 311 15.40 5.22 4.57
N ILE A 312 15.81 3.97 4.40
CA ILE A 312 17.22 3.60 4.23
C ILE A 312 17.44 3.30 2.75
N LYS A 313 18.27 4.12 2.10
CA LYS A 313 18.61 3.95 0.68
C LYS A 313 20.07 4.34 0.46
N LEU A 314 20.82 3.45 -0.17
CA LEU A 314 22.18 3.77 -0.61
C LEU A 314 22.14 4.59 -1.90
N HIS A 315 22.97 5.62 -1.95
CA HIS A 315 23.24 6.30 -3.22
C HIS A 315 24.04 5.39 -4.14
N ARG A 316 23.56 5.22 -5.37
CA ARG A 316 24.22 4.46 -6.44
C ARG A 316 23.96 5.17 -7.75
N ASP A 317 24.96 5.28 -8.62
CA ASP A 317 24.81 5.88 -9.95
C ASP A 317 23.71 5.20 -10.79
N CYS A 318 23.48 3.92 -10.54
CA CYS A 318 22.45 3.13 -11.20
C CYS A 318 21.06 3.20 -10.54
N SER A 319 20.87 3.93 -9.44
CA SER A 319 19.59 4.02 -8.73
C SER A 319 19.12 5.47 -8.61
N PRO A 320 17.83 5.77 -8.92
CA PRO A 320 16.75 4.84 -9.22
C PRO A 320 16.79 4.31 -10.67
N CYS A 321 16.54 3.01 -10.87
CA CYS A 321 16.43 2.39 -12.20
C CYS A 321 15.12 1.64 -12.44
N PHE A 322 14.33 1.35 -11.40
CA PHE A 322 13.06 0.63 -11.46
C PHE A 322 13.13 -0.76 -12.12
N LYS A 323 14.34 -1.35 -12.23
CA LYS A 323 14.53 -2.64 -12.89
C LYS A 323 13.97 -3.78 -12.02
N SER A 324 13.27 -4.71 -12.67
CA SER A 324 12.79 -5.94 -12.04
C SER A 324 13.86 -7.03 -11.96
N ASP A 325 14.89 -6.93 -12.80
CA ASP A 325 16.01 -7.86 -12.85
C ASP A 325 17.34 -7.09 -12.84
N CYS A 326 18.31 -7.65 -12.12
CA CYS A 326 19.64 -7.10 -11.91
C CYS A 326 20.53 -8.23 -11.41
N GLU A 327 21.67 -8.43 -12.05
CA GLU A 327 22.61 -9.48 -11.67
C GLU A 327 23.00 -9.38 -10.19
N ARG A 328 23.46 -8.18 -9.79
CA ARG A 328 23.82 -7.84 -8.41
C ARG A 328 23.09 -6.59 -7.92
N PRO A 329 21.95 -6.70 -7.21
CA PRO A 329 21.24 -5.56 -6.63
C PRO A 329 21.97 -4.96 -5.42
N SER A 330 23.19 -4.43 -5.63
CA SER A 330 24.05 -3.81 -4.60
C SER A 330 23.41 -2.62 -3.88
N CYS A 331 22.39 -2.00 -4.48
CA CYS A 331 21.56 -0.99 -3.82
C CYS A 331 20.75 -1.53 -2.62
N MET A 332 20.48 -2.85 -2.57
CA MET A 332 19.87 -3.55 -1.43
C MET A 332 20.89 -4.41 -0.68
N GLU A 333 21.73 -5.16 -1.41
CA GLU A 333 22.68 -6.13 -0.84
C GLU A 333 23.75 -5.47 0.03
N ASP A 334 24.11 -4.21 -0.23
CA ASP A 334 25.16 -3.54 0.54
C ASP A 334 24.59 -2.65 1.67
N ILE A 335 23.26 -2.55 1.84
CA ILE A 335 22.67 -1.80 2.97
C ILE A 335 23.17 -2.41 4.28
N PRO A 336 23.85 -1.65 5.15
CA PRO A 336 24.34 -2.19 6.42
C PRO A 336 23.19 -2.60 7.35
N ALA A 337 23.30 -3.77 7.98
CA ALA A 337 22.30 -4.21 8.97
C ALA A 337 22.23 -3.26 10.17
N GLU A 338 23.37 -2.67 10.55
CA GLU A 338 23.47 -1.70 11.65
C GLU A 338 22.66 -0.43 11.40
N ASP A 339 22.55 0.03 10.15
CA ASP A 339 21.76 1.21 9.82
C ASP A 339 20.27 0.95 10.04
N ILE A 340 19.81 -0.27 9.74
CA ILE A 340 18.43 -0.71 9.95
C ILE A 340 18.14 -0.87 11.44
N ALA A 341 19.05 -1.54 12.16
CA ALA A 341 18.93 -1.73 13.61
C ALA A 341 18.89 -0.39 14.35
N ARG A 342 19.82 0.52 14.04
CA ARG A 342 19.89 1.86 14.65
C ARG A 342 18.61 2.65 14.40
N ALA A 343 18.16 2.71 13.14
CA ALA A 343 16.91 3.39 12.80
C ALA A 343 15.69 2.79 13.51
N ALA A 344 15.66 1.47 13.69
CA ALA A 344 14.57 0.79 14.38
C ALA A 344 14.52 1.14 15.87
N VAL A 345 15.67 1.09 16.55
CA VAL A 345 15.77 1.47 17.97
C VAL A 345 15.42 2.95 18.18
N GLU A 346 15.96 3.85 17.33
CA GLU A 346 15.65 5.29 17.39
C GLU A 346 14.14 5.58 17.25
N LEU A 347 13.46 4.95 16.29
CA LEU A 347 12.02 5.15 16.10
C LEU A 347 11.19 4.61 17.27
N LEU A 348 11.62 3.53 17.93
CA LEU A 348 10.97 3.03 19.14
C LEU A 348 11.13 4.01 20.30
N ASP A 349 12.30 4.62 20.47
CA ASP A 349 12.54 5.63 21.50
C ASP A 349 11.67 6.87 21.33
N ILE A 350 11.60 7.38 20.10
CA ILE A 350 10.75 8.53 19.75
C ILE A 350 9.29 8.21 20.07
N ARG A 351 8.82 7.02 19.67
CA ARG A 351 7.43 6.60 19.90
C ARG A 351 7.12 6.45 21.38
N ARG A 352 8.05 5.89 22.16
CA ARG A 352 7.93 5.77 23.61
C ARG A 352 7.84 7.14 24.28
N ALA A 353 8.75 8.06 23.95
CA ALA A 353 8.74 9.42 24.49
C ALA A 353 7.44 10.17 24.16
N ALA A 354 6.90 9.98 22.95
CA ALA A 354 5.62 10.57 22.55
C ALA A 354 4.43 10.01 23.36
N ARG A 355 4.42 8.72 23.70
CA ARG A 355 3.40 8.10 24.57
C ARG A 355 3.48 8.64 26.00
N GLU A 356 4.67 8.64 26.57
CA GLU A 356 4.92 9.15 27.93
C GLU A 356 4.53 10.64 28.07
N SER A 357 4.65 11.43 26.99
CA SER A 357 4.25 12.83 26.96
C SER A 357 2.74 13.04 26.80
N ALA A 358 2.02 12.09 26.18
CA ALA A 358 0.57 12.18 25.97
C ALA A 358 -0.24 11.74 27.20
N GLU A 359 0.39 11.01 28.14
CA GLU A 359 -0.21 10.55 29.40
C GLU A 359 -0.07 11.56 30.54
N GLN A 360 0.68 12.66 30.34
CA GLN A 360 0.89 13.76 31.30
C GLN A 360 -0.07 14.93 31.05
#